data_AF-A0AAU9QPG8-F1
#
_entry.id   AF-A0AAU9QPG8-F1
#
_cell.length_a   1.000
_cell.length_b   1.000
_cell.length_c   1.000
_cell.angle_alpha   90.00
_cell.angle_beta   90.00
_cell.angle_gamma   90.00
#
_symmetry.space_group_name_H-M   'P 1'
#
loop_
_entity.id
_entity.type
_entity.pdbx_description
1 polymer ?
#
loop_
_entity_poly.entity_id
_entity_poly.type
_entity_poly.pdbx_seq_one_letter_code
_entity_poly.pdbx_strand_id
1 'polypeptide(L)'
;MSSEKYHFKMPEIPNVVNLGINLGEGLVSKREVKFPVYPSCFISVPDDKYMLVADDLGENIKLPCIYFDGEVIIVPEEYTELVRYLEEVYDGKVTAKGMMKEHEFATLAIRAGIEGSLVSLGDAIFGLDGTAYVMLSKAEQTPEKALKDWRELYHSSMNEH
;
A
#
# COMPACT_ATOMS: atom_id res chain seq x y z
N MET A 1 22.58 -13.89 20.18
CA MET A 1 21.54 -14.92 20.07
C MET A 1 21.36 -15.21 18.60
N SER A 2 21.47 -16.47 18.19
CA SER A 2 21.38 -16.88 16.79
C SER A 2 19.99 -16.53 16.27
N SER A 3 19.90 -15.75 15.20
CA SER A 3 18.69 -15.57 14.41
C SER A 3 18.35 -16.92 13.76
N GLU A 4 17.73 -17.83 14.53
CA GLU A 4 16.96 -18.89 13.92
C GLU A 4 16.00 -18.20 12.97
N LYS A 5 16.21 -18.42 11.66
CA LYS A 5 15.52 -17.72 10.58
C LYS A 5 14.03 -17.90 10.79
N TYR A 6 13.37 -16.86 11.30
CA TYR A 6 11.92 -16.82 11.37
C TYR A 6 11.39 -16.88 9.94
N HIS A 7 10.88 -18.05 9.57
CA HIS A 7 10.20 -18.25 8.30
C HIS A 7 8.74 -17.86 8.47
N PHE A 8 8.48 -16.57 8.30
CA PHE A 8 7.14 -16.04 8.22
C PHE A 8 6.41 -16.60 6.99
N LYS A 9 5.26 -17.23 7.19
CA LYS A 9 4.34 -17.55 6.09
C LYS A 9 3.44 -16.36 5.86
N MET A 10 3.98 -15.37 5.14
CA MET A 10 3.21 -14.18 4.78
C MET A 10 2.34 -14.44 3.56
N PRO A 11 1.08 -13.98 3.55
CA PRO A 11 0.31 -13.93 2.31
C PRO A 11 1.01 -13.02 1.30
N GLU A 12 1.02 -13.42 0.04
CA GLU A 12 1.42 -12.53 -1.05
C GLU A 12 0.33 -11.46 -1.18
N ILE A 13 0.66 -10.23 -0.77
CA ILE A 13 -0.23 -9.08 -0.92
C ILE A 13 0.27 -8.27 -2.11
N PRO A 14 -0.46 -8.26 -3.24
CA PRO A 14 -0.09 -7.40 -4.34
C PRO A 14 -0.32 -5.94 -3.93
N ASN A 15 0.73 -5.14 -3.98
CA ASN A 15 0.68 -3.71 -3.68
C ASN A 15 1.46 -2.87 -4.70
N VAL A 16 1.92 -3.51 -5.77
CA VAL A 16 2.73 -2.88 -6.81
C VAL A 16 1.95 -2.87 -8.11
N VAL A 17 1.96 -1.74 -8.79
CA VAL A 17 1.49 -1.63 -10.17
C VAL A 17 2.60 -1.12 -11.08
N ASN A 18 2.51 -1.52 -12.36
CA ASN A 18 3.37 -1.00 -13.41
C ASN A 18 2.64 0.15 -14.11
N LEU A 19 3.17 1.37 -14.00
CA LEU A 19 2.74 2.48 -14.83
C LEU A 19 3.46 2.40 -16.17
N GLY A 20 2.70 2.15 -17.24
CA GLY A 20 3.20 2.28 -18.60
C GLY A 20 3.31 3.75 -18.97
N ILE A 21 4.53 4.28 -19.05
CA ILE A 21 4.78 5.62 -19.58
C ILE A 21 5.09 5.48 -21.06
N ASN A 22 4.22 5.98 -21.92
CA ASN A 22 4.47 6.05 -23.36
C ASN A 22 5.24 7.34 -23.66
N LEU A 23 6.55 7.22 -23.93
CA LEU A 23 7.43 8.35 -24.23
C LEU A 23 7.40 8.78 -25.71
N GLY A 24 6.35 8.43 -26.46
CA GLY A 24 6.14 8.87 -27.84
C GLY A 24 6.93 8.09 -28.91
N GLU A 25 8.01 7.41 -28.55
CA GLU A 25 8.86 6.64 -29.49
C GLU A 25 8.70 5.11 -29.40
N GLY A 26 7.61 4.63 -28.82
CA GLY A 26 7.36 3.19 -28.65
C GLY A 26 8.15 2.53 -27.51
N LEU A 27 9.03 3.27 -26.84
CA LEU A 27 9.61 2.87 -25.56
C LEU A 27 8.56 3.06 -24.44
N VAL A 28 8.03 1.95 -23.95
CA VAL A 28 7.24 1.90 -22.72
C VAL A 28 8.20 1.73 -21.56
N SER A 29 8.55 2.81 -20.85
CA SER A 29 9.22 2.65 -19.56
C SER A 29 8.17 2.25 -18.54
N LYS A 30 8.39 1.12 -17.86
CA LYS A 30 7.54 0.70 -16.74
C LYS A 30 8.11 1.29 -15.46
N ARG A 31 7.33 2.13 -14.79
CA ARG A 31 7.64 2.57 -13.42
C ARG A 31 6.82 1.73 -12.46
N GLU A 32 7.50 1.03 -11.55
CA GLU A 32 6.83 0.37 -10.43
C GLU A 32 6.42 1.41 -9.39
N VAL A 33 5.15 1.38 -9.00
CA VAL A 33 4.61 2.20 -7.91
C VAL A 33 4.05 1.28 -6.85
N LYS A 34 4.46 1.52 -5.60
CA LYS A 34 4.03 0.74 -4.43
C LYS A 34 3.04 1.56 -3.60
N PHE A 35 1.93 0.96 -3.25
CA PHE A 35 0.92 1.54 -2.37
C PHE A 35 0.96 0.89 -0.99
N PRO A 36 0.75 1.65 0.09
CA PRO A 36 0.41 1.06 1.37
C PRO A 36 -0.89 0.26 1.27
N VAL A 37 -1.00 -0.79 2.10
CA VAL A 37 -2.13 -1.72 2.07
C VAL A 37 -3.17 -1.34 3.11
N TYR A 38 -4.43 -1.40 2.73
CA TYR A 38 -5.56 -1.31 3.64
C TYR A 38 -6.26 -2.68 3.80
N PRO A 39 -6.64 -3.10 5.02
CA PRO A 39 -6.34 -2.46 6.29
C PRO A 39 -4.93 -2.76 6.77
N SER A 40 -4.28 -1.76 7.38
CA SER A 40 -3.04 -1.91 8.14
C SER A 40 -3.23 -1.59 9.61
N CYS A 41 -2.32 -2.09 10.45
CA CYS A 41 -2.16 -1.67 11.83
C CYS A 41 -0.91 -0.82 12.01
N PHE A 42 -0.95 0.04 13.03
CA PHE A 42 0.22 0.77 13.51
C PHE A 42 0.77 0.06 14.74
N ILE A 43 2.07 -0.21 14.72
CA ILE A 43 2.77 -0.88 15.80
C ILE A 43 3.85 0.05 16.31
N SER A 44 3.75 0.46 17.57
CA SER A 44 4.83 1.17 18.26
C SER A 44 5.76 0.15 18.92
N VAL A 45 7.06 0.37 18.84
CA VAL A 45 8.06 -0.37 19.63
C VAL A 45 8.82 0.63 20.50
N PRO A 46 9.47 0.20 21.60
CA PRO A 46 10.37 1.06 22.35
C PRO A 46 11.42 1.73 21.44
N ASP A 47 11.74 3.00 21.69
CA ASP A 47 12.63 3.82 20.86
C ASP A 47 14.01 3.16 20.63
N ASP A 48 14.54 2.48 21.66
CA ASP A 48 15.82 1.77 21.62
C ASP A 48 15.79 0.50 20.74
N LYS A 49 14.60 0.06 20.33
CA LYS A 49 14.38 -1.11 19.49
C LYS A 49 13.94 -0.79 18.07
N TYR A 50 13.51 0.44 17.77
CA TYR A 50 13.00 0.80 16.44
C TYR A 50 13.98 0.47 15.32
N MET A 51 15.24 0.89 15.47
CA MET A 51 16.29 0.63 14.49
C MET A 51 16.61 -0.86 14.37
N LEU A 52 16.55 -1.62 15.48
CA LEU A 52 16.75 -3.06 15.45
C LEU A 52 15.68 -3.75 14.60
N VAL A 53 14.43 -3.31 14.72
CA VAL A 53 13.33 -3.84 13.90
C VAL A 53 13.48 -3.44 12.43
N ALA A 54 13.88 -2.19 12.17
CA ALA A 54 14.08 -1.71 10.80
C ALA A 54 15.20 -2.49 10.09
N ASP A 55 16.31 -2.76 10.78
CA ASP A 55 17.42 -3.56 10.25
C ASP A 55 16.96 -5.00 10.01
N ASP A 56 16.28 -5.60 10.98
CA ASP A 56 15.84 -6.99 10.89
C ASP A 56 14.82 -7.20 9.76
N LEU A 57 13.75 -6.40 9.71
CA LEU A 57 12.72 -6.55 8.69
C LEU A 57 13.14 -6.02 7.32
N GLY A 58 13.94 -4.95 7.28
CA GLY A 58 14.37 -4.27 6.07
C GLY A 58 15.47 -5.00 5.31
N GLU A 59 16.49 -5.51 6.01
CA GLU A 59 17.63 -6.18 5.38
C GLU A 59 17.43 -7.69 5.25
N ASN A 60 16.86 -8.36 6.27
CA ASN A 60 16.82 -9.82 6.31
C ASN A 60 15.54 -10.41 5.70
N ILE A 61 14.39 -9.74 5.86
CA ILE A 61 13.09 -10.36 5.56
C ILE A 61 12.42 -9.76 4.30
N LYS A 62 12.84 -8.56 3.85
CA LYS A 62 12.36 -7.90 2.61
C LYS A 62 10.86 -8.07 2.40
N LEU A 63 10.09 -7.72 3.42
CA LEU A 63 8.65 -7.92 3.38
C LEU A 63 8.00 -6.80 2.56
N PRO A 64 7.20 -7.16 1.52
CA PRO A 64 6.45 -6.16 0.78
C PRO A 64 5.44 -5.49 1.73
N CYS A 65 5.11 -4.24 1.44
CA CYS A 65 4.04 -3.49 2.13
C CYS A 65 4.28 -3.11 3.59
N ILE A 66 5.49 -3.26 4.14
CA ILE A 66 5.84 -2.72 5.47
C ILE A 66 6.45 -1.34 5.31
N TYR A 67 6.00 -0.39 6.12
CA TYR A 67 6.51 0.97 6.11
C TYR A 67 6.96 1.39 7.51
N PHE A 68 8.05 2.15 7.53
CA PHE A 68 8.65 2.73 8.73
C PHE A 68 8.54 4.24 8.58
N ASP A 69 7.74 4.90 9.43
CA ASP A 69 7.49 6.35 9.35
C ASP A 69 8.35 7.18 10.31
N GLY A 70 9.20 6.52 11.10
CA GLY A 70 10.05 7.12 12.13
C GLY A 70 9.50 6.98 13.55
N GLU A 71 8.21 6.65 13.73
CA GLU A 71 7.58 6.51 15.06
C GLU A 71 6.85 5.16 15.21
N VAL A 72 6.15 4.73 14.17
CA VAL A 72 5.44 3.46 14.12
C VAL A 72 5.90 2.62 12.94
N ILE A 73 5.58 1.35 13.03
CA ILE A 73 5.72 0.37 11.96
C ILE A 73 4.31 0.12 11.43
N ILE A 74 4.12 0.37 10.14
CA ILE A 74 2.85 0.16 9.45
C ILE A 74 2.89 -1.23 8.83
N VAL A 75 1.99 -2.10 9.28
CA VAL A 75 1.95 -3.51 8.90
C VAL A 75 0.56 -3.87 8.39
N PRO A 76 0.41 -4.54 7.23
CA PRO A 76 -0.88 -5.07 6.80
C PRO A 76 -1.50 -5.97 7.87
N GLU A 77 -2.79 -5.81 8.17
CA GLU A 77 -3.43 -6.59 9.25
C GLU A 77 -3.43 -8.10 8.97
N GLU A 78 -3.36 -8.47 7.70
CA GLU A 78 -3.28 -9.87 7.26
C GLU A 78 -1.93 -10.53 7.64
N TYR A 79 -0.90 -9.75 7.98
CA TYR A 79 0.41 -10.23 8.43
C TYR A 79 0.43 -10.59 9.92
N THR A 80 -0.54 -11.40 10.34
CA THR A 80 -0.77 -11.74 11.75
C THR A 80 0.45 -12.34 12.46
N GLU A 81 1.24 -13.18 11.77
CA GLU A 81 2.47 -13.75 12.33
C GLU A 81 3.54 -12.67 12.61
N LEU A 82 3.60 -11.63 11.79
CA LEU A 82 4.56 -10.55 11.94
C LEU A 82 4.14 -9.63 13.08
N VAL A 83 2.85 -9.27 13.15
CA VAL A 83 2.31 -8.48 14.26
C VAL A 83 2.66 -9.15 15.59
N ARG A 84 2.38 -10.46 15.70
CA ARG A 84 2.68 -11.24 16.89
C ARG A 84 4.18 -11.29 17.18
N TYR A 85 5.02 -11.44 16.17
CA TYR A 85 6.47 -11.42 16.34
C TYR A 85 6.98 -10.08 16.89
N LEU A 86 6.47 -8.96 16.38
CA LEU A 86 6.82 -7.63 16.87
C LEU A 86 6.39 -7.44 18.33
N GLU A 87 5.21 -7.94 18.71
CA GLU A 87 4.72 -7.92 20.09
C GLU A 87 5.60 -8.79 21.02
N GLU A 88 5.94 -10.02 20.61
CA GLU A 88 6.66 -10.99 21.45
C GLU A 88 8.17 -10.72 21.56
N VAL A 89 8.81 -10.28 20.48
CA VAL A 89 10.28 -10.15 20.41
C VAL A 89 10.74 -8.72 20.69
N TYR A 90 9.98 -7.73 20.23
CA TYR A 90 10.36 -6.32 20.32
C TYR A 90 9.53 -5.53 21.32
N ASP A 91 8.69 -6.18 22.14
CA ASP A 91 7.73 -5.52 23.03
C ASP A 91 6.82 -4.52 22.30
N GLY A 92 6.50 -4.83 21.03
CA GLY A 92 5.63 -4.03 20.19
C GLY A 92 4.21 -3.94 20.75
N LYS A 93 3.53 -2.83 20.44
CA LYS A 93 2.13 -2.61 20.81
C LYS A 93 1.36 -2.12 19.59
N VAL A 94 0.27 -2.78 19.27
CA VAL A 94 -0.67 -2.29 18.28
C VAL A 94 -1.38 -1.06 18.84
N THR A 95 -1.11 0.11 18.27
CA THR A 95 -1.68 1.41 18.69
C THR A 95 -2.92 1.78 17.90
N ALA A 96 -3.06 1.29 16.67
CA ALA A 96 -4.22 1.49 15.82
C ALA A 96 -4.45 0.33 14.84
N LYS A 97 -5.70 0.16 14.39
CA LYS A 97 -6.17 -0.84 13.41
C LYS A 97 -7.11 -0.16 12.40
N GLY A 98 -7.24 -0.72 11.21
CA GLY A 98 -8.04 -0.18 10.11
C GLY A 98 -7.39 1.03 9.46
N MET A 99 -6.06 1.14 9.53
CA MET A 99 -5.28 2.27 9.04
C MET A 99 -5.00 2.15 7.54
N MET A 100 -4.54 3.26 6.94
CA MET A 100 -4.29 3.43 5.51
C MET A 100 -5.56 3.45 4.66
N LYS A 101 -6.68 3.93 5.23
CA LYS A 101 -7.98 3.96 4.55
C LYS A 101 -7.97 4.81 3.28
N GLU A 102 -7.14 5.83 3.24
CA GLU A 102 -6.84 6.63 2.04
C GLU A 102 -6.35 5.79 0.85
N HIS A 103 -5.83 4.58 1.10
CA HIS A 103 -5.40 3.61 0.09
C HIS A 103 -6.35 2.42 -0.07
N GLU A 104 -7.58 2.49 0.46
CA GLU A 104 -8.58 1.44 0.37
C GLU A 104 -8.92 1.11 -1.08
N PHE A 105 -9.12 2.13 -1.93
CA PHE A 105 -9.34 1.92 -3.36
C PHE A 105 -8.15 1.23 -4.03
N ALA A 106 -6.93 1.75 -3.86
CA ALA A 106 -5.74 1.17 -4.48
C ALA A 106 -5.56 -0.29 -4.08
N THR A 107 -5.74 -0.61 -2.80
CA THR A 107 -5.62 -1.98 -2.31
C THR A 107 -6.60 -2.93 -2.98
N LEU A 108 -7.87 -2.54 -3.07
CA LEU A 108 -8.90 -3.35 -3.73
C LEU A 108 -8.65 -3.48 -5.23
N ALA A 109 -8.31 -2.38 -5.90
CA ALA A 109 -8.08 -2.34 -7.34
C ALA A 109 -6.87 -3.17 -7.76
N ILE A 110 -5.78 -3.15 -6.98
CA ILE A 110 -4.60 -3.98 -7.23
C ILE A 110 -4.94 -5.47 -7.09
N ARG A 111 -5.70 -5.85 -6.05
CA ARG A 111 -6.16 -7.24 -5.86
C ARG A 111 -7.08 -7.72 -6.99
N ALA A 112 -7.87 -6.81 -7.55
CA ALA A 112 -8.74 -7.08 -8.69
C ALA A 112 -7.99 -7.07 -10.05
N GLY A 113 -6.69 -6.75 -10.06
CA GLY A 113 -5.88 -6.71 -11.29
C GLY A 113 -6.20 -5.52 -12.19
N ILE A 114 -6.70 -4.41 -11.62
CA ILE A 114 -6.95 -3.17 -12.35
C ILE A 114 -5.63 -2.61 -12.89
N GLU A 115 -5.71 -2.01 -14.09
CA GLU A 115 -4.56 -1.43 -14.78
C GLU A 115 -3.92 -0.30 -13.95
N GLY A 116 -2.58 -0.25 -13.96
CA GLY A 116 -1.83 0.60 -13.04
C GLY A 116 -2.14 2.09 -13.16
N SER A 117 -2.41 2.59 -14.37
CA SER A 117 -2.76 4.00 -14.56
C SER A 117 -4.10 4.36 -13.92
N LEU A 118 -5.08 3.45 -13.96
CA LEU A 118 -6.35 3.58 -13.24
C LEU A 118 -6.16 3.51 -11.72
N VAL A 119 -5.34 2.56 -11.23
CA VAL A 119 -5.03 2.46 -9.79
C VAL A 119 -4.43 3.76 -9.28
N SER A 120 -3.38 4.25 -9.93
CA SER A 120 -2.66 5.45 -9.47
C SER A 120 -3.51 6.71 -9.53
N LEU A 121 -4.35 6.86 -10.55
CA LEU A 121 -5.23 8.02 -10.66
C LEU A 121 -6.38 7.95 -9.65
N GLY A 122 -7.00 6.78 -9.50
CA GLY A 122 -8.10 6.59 -8.55
C GLY A 122 -7.65 6.73 -7.09
N ASP A 123 -6.42 6.35 -6.74
CA ASP A 123 -5.83 6.64 -5.41
C ASP A 123 -5.69 8.15 -5.19
N ALA A 124 -5.19 8.89 -6.19
CA ALA A 124 -5.00 10.34 -6.10
C ALA A 124 -6.30 11.15 -5.97
N ILE A 125 -7.41 10.61 -6.45
CA ILE A 125 -8.74 11.23 -6.33
C ILE A 125 -9.63 10.52 -5.30
N PHE A 126 -9.07 9.63 -4.48
CA PHE A 126 -9.85 8.86 -3.54
C PHE A 126 -10.57 9.78 -2.55
N GLY A 127 -11.87 9.53 -2.34
CA GLY A 127 -12.76 10.41 -1.57
C GLY A 127 -13.47 11.49 -2.39
N LEU A 128 -13.08 11.73 -3.65
CA LEU A 128 -13.75 12.67 -4.54
C LEU A 128 -14.79 12.00 -5.46
N ASP A 129 -14.55 10.76 -5.90
CA ASP A 129 -15.45 10.02 -6.81
C ASP A 129 -16.26 8.89 -6.12
N GLY A 130 -16.48 9.05 -4.81
CA GLY A 130 -17.27 8.14 -3.97
C GLY A 130 -16.45 7.21 -3.10
N THR A 131 -17.05 6.08 -2.71
CA THR A 131 -16.39 5.06 -1.88
C THR A 131 -15.49 4.15 -2.71
N ALA A 132 -14.57 3.45 -2.07
CA ALA A 132 -13.64 2.54 -2.74
C ALA A 132 -14.35 1.47 -3.58
N TYR A 133 -15.45 0.90 -3.08
CA TYR A 133 -16.26 -0.08 -3.79
C TYR A 133 -16.95 0.50 -5.04
N VAL A 134 -17.45 1.73 -4.95
CA VAL A 134 -18.07 2.42 -6.10
C VAL A 134 -17.03 2.70 -7.17
N MET A 135 -15.86 3.19 -6.76
CA MET A 135 -14.74 3.46 -7.68
C MET A 135 -14.19 2.18 -8.31
N LEU A 136 -14.06 1.09 -7.54
CA LEU A 136 -13.67 -0.22 -8.07
C LEU A 136 -14.65 -0.72 -9.14
N SER A 137 -15.95 -0.68 -8.83
CA SER A 137 -17.00 -1.09 -9.75
C SER A 137 -16.95 -0.30 -11.07
N LYS A 138 -16.69 1.01 -11.02
CA LYS A 138 -16.48 1.85 -12.23
C LYS A 138 -15.25 1.42 -13.03
N ALA A 139 -14.14 1.12 -12.36
CA ALA A 139 -12.91 0.68 -12.99
C ALA A 139 -13.05 -0.70 -13.66
N GLU A 140 -13.80 -1.63 -13.04
CA GLU A 140 -14.07 -2.96 -13.59
C GLU A 140 -15.02 -2.92 -14.79
N GLN A 141 -16.11 -2.16 -14.68
CA GLN A 141 -17.18 -2.18 -15.68
C GLN A 141 -16.88 -1.27 -16.88
N THR A 142 -16.29 -0.11 -16.63
CA THR A 142 -16.10 0.94 -17.64
C THR A 142 -14.73 1.62 -17.51
N PRO A 143 -13.61 0.88 -17.66
CA PRO A 143 -12.25 1.38 -17.37
C PRO A 143 -11.86 2.64 -18.16
N GLU A 144 -12.14 2.68 -19.47
CA GLU A 144 -11.80 3.84 -20.31
C GLU A 144 -12.55 5.11 -19.89
N LYS A 145 -13.84 4.95 -19.53
CA LYS A 145 -14.67 6.05 -19.05
C LYS A 145 -14.19 6.52 -17.67
N ALA A 146 -13.94 5.60 -16.76
CA ALA A 146 -13.39 5.91 -15.43
C ALA A 146 -12.08 6.69 -15.55
N LEU A 147 -11.17 6.26 -16.42
CA LEU A 147 -9.89 6.94 -16.65
C LEU A 147 -10.09 8.39 -17.14
N LYS A 148 -11.05 8.61 -18.05
CA LYS A 148 -11.36 9.96 -18.54
C LYS A 148 -11.97 10.83 -17.43
N ASP A 149 -13.02 10.33 -16.77
CA ASP A 149 -13.75 11.06 -15.74
C ASP A 149 -12.81 11.42 -14.56
N TRP A 150 -11.94 10.49 -14.16
CA TRP A 150 -10.98 10.71 -13.07
C TRP A 150 -9.86 11.68 -13.45
N ARG A 151 -9.45 11.75 -14.72
CA ARG A 151 -8.47 12.77 -15.16
C ARG A 151 -9.07 14.16 -15.05
N GLU A 152 -10.31 14.31 -15.50
CA GLU A 152 -11.04 15.58 -15.39
C GLU A 152 -11.18 15.99 -13.93
N LEU A 153 -11.56 15.05 -13.05
CA LEU A 153 -11.71 15.30 -11.62
C LEU A 153 -10.38 15.65 -10.92
N TYR A 154 -9.30 14.95 -11.27
CA TYR A 154 -7.96 15.25 -10.75
C TYR A 154 -7.48 16.65 -11.18
N HIS A 155 -7.72 17.02 -12.44
CA HIS A 155 -7.37 18.36 -12.91
C HIS A 155 -8.23 19.44 -12.24
N SER A 156 -9.53 19.21 -12.03
CA SER A 156 -10.38 20.18 -11.35
C SER A 156 -9.95 20.38 -9.89
N SER A 157 -9.63 19.31 -9.16
CA SER A 157 -9.22 19.42 -7.74
C SER A 157 -7.89 20.14 -7.56
N MET A 158 -6.96 20.06 -8.52
CA MET A 158 -5.71 20.82 -8.48
C MET A 158 -5.88 22.32 -8.79
N ASN A 159 -6.93 22.71 -9.51
CA ASN A 159 -7.17 24.11 -9.90
C ASN A 159 -8.01 24.90 -8.86
N GLU A 160 -8.52 24.23 -7.82
CA GLU A 160 -9.28 24.87 -6.73
C GLU A 160 -8.37 25.47 -5.62
N HIS A 161 -7.07 25.59 -5.87
CA HIS A 161 -6.05 26.14 -4.97
C HIS A 161 -5.19 27.22 -5.66
#